data_AF-A0A950CU74-F1
#
_entry.id   AF-A0A950CU74-F1
#
_cell.length_a   1.000
_cell.length_b   1.000
_cell.length_c   1.000
_cell.angle_alpha   90.00
_cell.angle_beta   90.00
_cell.angle_gamma   90.00
#
_symmetry.space_group_name_H-M   'P 1'
#
loop_
_entity.id
_entity.type
_entity.pdbx_description
1 polymer ?
#
loop_
_entity_poly.entity_id
_entity_poly.type
_entity_poly.pdbx_seq_one_letter_code
_entity_poly.pdbx_strand_id
1 'polypeptide(L)'
;MPRVTTGETSAFTQVQAQARELLAKLRTDIRTKDAELRRLRQEESKLAALTGQPGMSNADGGMGAGRRGVRTRINWSDILSKLPKQFKASDIRAVRGLRDKRSSEIFAAITRWIEGGMVKRRDRGMYERLK
;
A
#
# COMPACT_ATOMS: atom_id res chain seq x y z
N MET A 1 -22.20 22.77 -49.31
CA MET A 1 -20.80 22.83 -48.85
C MET A 1 -20.80 23.04 -47.33
N PRO A 2 -20.49 22.03 -46.51
CA PRO A 2 -20.44 22.19 -45.06
C PRO A 2 -19.08 22.75 -44.63
N ARG A 3 -19.11 23.73 -43.71
CA ARG A 3 -17.94 24.41 -43.14
C ARG A 3 -17.38 23.52 -42.02
N VAL A 4 -16.22 22.90 -42.23
CA VAL A 4 -15.58 22.05 -41.22
C VAL A 4 -14.99 22.92 -40.12
N THR A 5 -15.32 22.60 -38.86
CA THR A 5 -14.96 23.32 -37.63
C THR A 5 -13.48 23.11 -37.26
N THR A 6 -12.59 23.91 -37.82
CA THR A 6 -11.15 23.90 -37.49
C THR A 6 -10.82 24.28 -36.04
N GLY A 7 -11.73 24.97 -35.33
CA GLY A 7 -11.52 25.41 -33.95
C GLY A 7 -11.61 24.30 -32.88
N GLU A 8 -12.45 23.29 -33.09
CA GLU A 8 -12.72 22.23 -32.09
C GLU A 8 -11.55 21.23 -32.01
N THR A 9 -10.96 20.89 -33.16
CA THR A 9 -9.76 20.04 -33.23
C THR A 9 -8.56 20.70 -32.53
N SER A 10 -8.44 22.03 -32.63
CA SER A 10 -7.35 22.79 -32.00
C SER A 10 -7.44 22.76 -30.47
N ALA A 11 -8.62 23.06 -29.89
CA ALA A 11 -8.80 23.05 -28.44
C ALA A 11 -8.56 21.67 -27.82
N PHE A 12 -9.03 20.60 -28.48
CA PHE A 12 -8.81 19.23 -28.02
C PHE A 12 -7.31 18.85 -28.03
N THR A 13 -6.57 19.23 -29.07
CA THR A 13 -5.11 18.97 -29.13
C THR A 13 -4.34 19.71 -28.04
N GLN A 14 -4.78 20.92 -27.67
CA GLN A 14 -4.17 21.69 -26.60
C GLN A 14 -4.39 21.04 -25.23
N VAL A 15 -5.60 20.55 -24.94
CA VAL A 15 -5.89 19.80 -23.71
C VAL A 15 -5.10 18.50 -23.66
N GLN A 16 -4.97 17.79 -24.78
CA GLN A 16 -4.18 16.55 -24.86
C GLN A 16 -2.69 16.81 -24.59
N ALA A 17 -2.14 17.91 -25.09
CA ALA A 17 -0.76 18.31 -24.83
C ALA A 17 -0.54 18.63 -23.34
N GLN A 18 -1.44 19.40 -22.73
CA GLN A 18 -1.39 19.72 -21.29
C GLN A 18 -1.48 18.47 -20.41
N ALA A 19 -2.37 17.53 -20.75
CA ALA A 19 -2.48 16.28 -20.01
C ALA A 19 -1.21 15.42 -20.08
N ARG A 20 -0.56 15.37 -21.26
CA ARG A 20 0.72 14.66 -21.44
C ARG A 20 1.84 15.29 -20.62
N GLU A 21 1.91 16.61 -20.60
CA GLU A 21 2.89 17.35 -19.79
C GLU A 21 2.69 17.09 -18.29
N LEU A 22 1.45 17.14 -17.81
CA LEU A 22 1.11 16.88 -16.42
C LEU A 22 1.44 15.42 -16.02
N LEU A 23 1.16 14.45 -16.88
CA LEU A 23 1.55 13.06 -16.67
C LEU A 23 3.07 12.87 -16.63
N ALA A 24 3.82 13.58 -17.48
CA ALA A 24 5.28 13.55 -17.45
C ALA A 24 5.81 14.11 -16.12
N LYS A 25 5.26 15.24 -15.66
CA LYS A 25 5.61 15.86 -14.37
C LYS A 25 5.29 14.94 -13.17
N LEU A 26 4.11 14.32 -13.16
CA LEU A 26 3.76 13.37 -12.09
C LEU A 26 4.71 12.17 -12.07
N ARG A 27 5.11 11.65 -13.23
CA ARG A 27 6.08 10.54 -13.30
C ARG A 27 7.45 10.93 -12.76
N THR A 28 7.92 12.14 -13.05
CA THR A 28 9.19 12.64 -12.48
C THR A 28 9.08 12.83 -10.97
N ASP A 29 7.97 13.39 -10.49
CA ASP A 29 7.75 13.61 -9.06
C ASP A 29 7.71 12.29 -8.28
N ILE A 30 7.03 11.27 -8.81
CA ILE A 30 7.02 9.92 -8.22
C ILE A 30 8.45 9.37 -8.11
N ARG A 31 9.24 9.45 -9.19
CA ARG A 31 10.63 8.96 -9.18
C ARG A 31 11.49 9.70 -8.16
N THR A 32 11.34 11.02 -8.06
CA THR A 32 12.06 11.84 -7.08
C THR A 32 11.68 11.45 -5.66
N LYS A 33 10.38 11.28 -5.39
CA LYS A 33 9.88 10.86 -4.07
C LYS A 33 10.30 9.44 -3.69
N ASP A 34 10.32 8.51 -4.65
CA ASP A 34 10.82 7.15 -4.43
C ASP A 34 12.33 7.14 -4.11
N ALA A 35 13.11 8.00 -4.78
CA ALA A 35 14.54 8.15 -4.50
C ALA A 35 14.76 8.74 -3.09
N GLU A 36 13.98 9.75 -2.72
CA GLU A 36 13.99 10.36 -1.38
C GLU A 36 13.66 9.33 -0.29
N LEU A 37 12.60 8.52 -0.49
CA LEU A 37 12.24 7.45 0.44
C LEU A 37 13.34 6.40 0.59
N ARG A 38 14.00 6.01 -0.51
CA ARG A 38 15.12 5.06 -0.45
C ARG A 38 16.28 5.62 0.35
N ARG A 39 16.61 6.90 0.16
CA ARG A 39 17.66 7.59 0.91
C ARG A 39 17.34 7.66 2.40
N LEU A 40 16.13 8.09 2.75
CA LEU A 40 15.69 8.17 4.15
C LEU A 40 15.75 6.82 4.86
N ARG A 41 15.35 5.73 4.19
CA ARG A 41 15.47 4.37 4.73
C ARG A 41 16.92 3.94 4.97
N GLN A 42 17.85 4.37 4.11
CA GLN A 42 19.28 4.10 4.31
C GLN A 42 19.87 4.92 5.46
N GLU A 43 19.41 6.16 5.64
CA GLU A 43 19.80 7.00 6.77
C GLU A 43 19.26 6.42 8.10
N GLU A 44 18.01 5.99 8.11
CA GLU A 44 17.38 5.30 9.24
C GLU A 44 18.13 4.02 9.63
N SER A 45 18.55 3.19 8.66
CA SER A 45 19.31 1.97 8.96
C SER A 45 20.70 2.25 9.53
N LYS A 46 21.37 3.31 9.05
CA LYS A 46 22.67 3.76 9.59
C LYS A 46 22.52 4.27 11.02
N LEU A 47 21.47 5.05 11.29
CA LEU A 47 21.19 5.56 12.64
C LEU A 47 20.88 4.41 13.61
N ALA A 48 20.09 3.41 13.19
CA ALA A 48 19.81 2.24 13.99
C ALA A 48 21.10 1.47 14.36
N ALA A 49 22.02 1.31 13.41
CA ALA A 49 23.31 0.65 13.66
C ALA A 49 24.18 1.40 14.70
N LEU A 50 24.12 2.73 14.75
CA LEU A 50 24.92 3.55 15.67
C LEU A 50 24.34 3.61 17.09
N THR A 51 23.03 3.50 17.26
CA THR A 51 22.38 3.53 18.57
C THR A 51 22.40 2.18 19.28
N GLY A 52 23.08 1.16 18.71
CA GLY A 52 23.11 -0.19 19.26
C GLY A 52 21.74 -0.88 19.24
N GLN A 53 20.77 -0.29 18.53
CA GLN A 53 19.49 -0.89 18.28
C GLN A 53 19.69 -1.81 17.08
N PRO A 54 19.81 -3.14 17.26
CA PRO A 54 20.01 -4.05 16.13
C PRO A 54 18.91 -3.74 15.13
N GLY A 55 19.33 -3.46 13.89
CA GLY A 55 18.52 -2.77 12.90
C GLY A 55 17.06 -3.19 12.95
N MET A 56 16.17 -2.20 12.94
CA MET A 56 14.77 -2.36 12.51
C MET A 56 14.74 -2.72 11.01
N SER A 57 15.44 -3.77 10.62
CA SER A 57 15.02 -4.63 9.52
C SER A 57 13.69 -5.24 9.94
N ASN A 58 12.58 -4.62 9.54
CA ASN A 58 11.23 -5.21 9.55
C ASN A 58 11.03 -6.37 10.52
N ALA A 59 11.05 -6.08 11.82
CA ALA A 59 10.55 -6.95 12.86
C ALA A 59 9.72 -6.06 13.78
N ASP A 60 8.47 -5.83 13.41
CA ASP A 60 7.44 -5.36 14.33
C ASP A 60 7.15 -6.50 15.32
N GLY A 61 8.09 -6.67 16.24
CA GLY A 61 8.12 -7.67 17.29
C GLY A 61 8.27 -6.97 18.63
N GLY A 62 7.37 -6.01 18.91
CA GLY A 62 7.20 -5.45 20.23
C GLY A 62 6.71 -6.52 21.21
N MET A 63 7.66 -7.20 21.85
CA MET A 63 7.43 -8.08 22.99
C MET A 63 7.36 -7.21 24.25
N GLY A 64 6.17 -7.06 24.83
CA GLY A 64 5.94 -6.42 26.13
C GLY A 64 5.93 -4.89 26.07
N ALA A 65 5.10 -4.15 26.79
CA ALA A 65 4.21 -4.44 27.89
C ALA A 65 3.08 -3.38 27.88
N GLY A 66 2.01 -3.65 28.62
CA GLY A 66 0.72 -2.98 28.48
C GLY A 66 0.74 -1.46 28.53
N ARG A 67 -0.16 -0.85 27.77
CA ARG A 67 -0.83 0.40 28.11
C ARG A 67 -2.11 0.52 27.29
N ARG A 68 -3.23 0.61 28.01
CA ARG A 68 -4.54 1.01 27.48
C ARG A 68 -4.36 2.28 26.63
N GLY A 69 -4.94 2.30 25.43
CA GLY A 69 -5.24 3.55 24.74
C GLY A 69 -4.34 3.97 23.56
N VAL A 70 -3.34 3.19 23.16
CA VAL A 70 -2.60 3.47 21.91
C VAL A 70 -3.16 2.59 20.81
N ARG A 71 -3.82 3.18 19.81
CA ARG A 71 -4.27 2.49 18.60
C ARG A 71 -3.02 2.09 17.81
N THR A 72 -2.35 1.01 18.21
CA THR A 72 -1.20 0.44 17.50
C THR A 72 -1.63 0.21 16.07
N ARG A 73 -0.95 0.87 15.12
CA ARG A 73 -1.25 0.73 13.70
C ARG A 73 -1.02 -0.72 13.33
N ILE A 74 -2.07 -1.36 12.85
CA ILE A 74 -1.99 -2.76 12.44
C ILE A 74 -1.10 -2.85 11.20
N ASN A 75 -0.02 -3.62 11.29
CA ASN A 75 0.79 -3.95 10.14
C ASN A 75 0.10 -5.05 9.31
N TRP A 76 -0.65 -4.63 8.29
CA TRP A 76 -1.41 -5.54 7.43
C TRP A 76 -0.52 -6.43 6.55
N SER A 77 0.69 -6.02 6.16
CA SER A 77 1.58 -6.91 5.41
C SER A 77 2.08 -8.07 6.26
N ASP A 78 2.34 -7.83 7.54
CA ASP A 78 2.79 -8.86 8.49
C ASP A 78 1.66 -9.83 8.86
N ILE A 79 0.41 -9.41 8.75
CA ILE A 79 -0.74 -10.30 8.88
C ILE A 79 -0.81 -11.22 7.67
N LEU A 80 -0.66 -10.68 6.46
CA LEU A 80 -0.73 -11.46 5.23
C LEU A 80 0.35 -12.55 5.16
N SER A 81 1.54 -12.31 5.74
CA SER A 81 2.61 -13.31 5.78
C SER A 81 2.28 -14.50 6.69
N LYS A 82 1.48 -14.29 7.74
CA LYS A 82 1.06 -15.29 8.73
C LYS A 82 -0.17 -16.10 8.31
N LEU A 83 -0.88 -15.65 7.27
CA LEU A 83 -2.05 -16.36 6.76
C LEU A 83 -1.66 -17.54 5.86
N PRO A 84 -2.48 -18.61 5.83
CA PRO A 84 -2.29 -19.69 4.88
C PRO A 84 -2.40 -19.19 3.44
N LYS A 85 -1.83 -19.94 2.49
CA LYS A 85 -1.83 -19.58 1.06
C LYS A 85 -3.24 -19.30 0.52
N GLN A 86 -4.23 -20.03 1.01
CA GLN A 86 -5.65 -19.77 0.78
C GLN A 86 -6.31 -19.47 2.11
N PHE A 87 -7.04 -18.35 2.21
CA PHE A 87 -7.66 -17.90 3.44
C PHE A 87 -9.01 -17.24 3.20
N LYS A 88 -9.83 -17.18 4.24
CA LYS A 88 -11.09 -16.44 4.31
C LYS A 88 -10.94 -15.22 5.21
N ALA A 89 -11.88 -14.28 5.13
CA ALA A 89 -11.92 -13.13 6.02
C ALA A 89 -12.06 -13.51 7.52
N SER A 90 -12.64 -14.69 7.81
CA SER A 90 -12.68 -15.28 9.16
C SER A 90 -11.30 -15.56 9.72
N ASP A 91 -10.37 -16.01 8.86
CA ASP A 91 -9.05 -16.49 9.28
C ASP A 91 -8.15 -15.31 9.68
N ILE A 92 -8.42 -14.13 9.12
CA ILE A 92 -7.79 -12.87 9.52
C ILE A 92 -8.12 -12.52 10.98
N ARG A 93 -9.33 -12.81 11.45
CA ARG A 93 -9.74 -12.56 12.84
C ARG A 93 -9.11 -13.54 13.83
N ALA A 94 -8.66 -14.70 13.35
CA ALA A 94 -7.94 -15.68 14.18
C ALA A 94 -6.52 -15.19 14.54
N VAL A 95 -5.99 -14.21 13.81
CA VAL A 95 -4.70 -13.59 14.13
C VAL A 95 -4.83 -12.73 15.39
N ARG A 96 -3.90 -12.93 16.33
CA ARG A 96 -3.88 -12.23 17.63
C ARG A 96 -3.94 -10.71 17.43
N GLY A 97 -4.88 -10.04 18.12
CA GLY A 97 -5.07 -8.59 18.05
C GLY A 97 -6.07 -8.09 16.99
N LEU A 98 -6.66 -8.99 16.18
CA LEU A 98 -7.66 -8.64 15.16
C LEU A 98 -9.09 -9.09 15.48
N ARG A 99 -9.30 -9.80 16.59
CA ARG A 99 -10.61 -10.33 16.99
C ARG A 99 -11.69 -9.23 17.10
N ASP A 100 -11.30 -8.08 17.65
CA ASP A 100 -12.22 -6.95 17.91
C ASP A 100 -12.21 -5.90 16.78
N LYS A 101 -11.52 -6.17 15.67
CA LYS A 101 -11.46 -5.23 14.55
C LYS A 101 -12.73 -5.27 13.73
N ARG A 102 -13.17 -4.09 13.30
CA ARG A 102 -14.40 -3.95 12.52
C ARG A 102 -14.22 -4.67 11.18
N SER A 103 -15.28 -5.34 10.73
CA SER A 103 -15.29 -6.02 9.43
C SER A 103 -14.87 -5.09 8.29
N SER A 104 -15.27 -3.82 8.34
CA SER A 104 -14.87 -2.80 7.35
C SER A 104 -13.36 -2.58 7.28
N GLU A 105 -12.64 -2.58 8.41
CA GLU A 105 -11.18 -2.44 8.44
C GLU A 105 -10.51 -3.67 7.81
N ILE A 106 -11.03 -4.86 8.09
CA ILE A 106 -10.54 -6.12 7.51
C ILE A 106 -10.74 -6.13 5.99
N PHE A 107 -11.93 -5.77 5.51
CA PHE A 107 -12.20 -5.71 4.07
C PHE A 107 -11.40 -4.61 3.39
N ALA A 108 -11.20 -3.45 4.02
CA ALA A 108 -10.32 -2.41 3.48
C ALA A 108 -8.88 -2.90 3.32
N ALA A 109 -8.37 -3.71 4.26
CA ALA A 109 -7.05 -4.33 4.13
C ALA A 109 -6.99 -5.35 3.00
N ILE A 110 -8.01 -6.21 2.87
CA ILE A 110 -8.10 -7.18 1.77
C ILE A 110 -8.13 -6.45 0.42
N THR A 111 -8.93 -5.39 0.28
CA THR A 111 -8.98 -4.58 -0.95
C THR A 111 -7.61 -4.04 -1.31
N ARG A 112 -6.86 -3.50 -0.34
CA ARG A 112 -5.49 -3.03 -0.56
C ARG A 112 -4.54 -4.15 -1.01
N TRP A 113 -4.68 -5.36 -0.48
CA TRP A 113 -3.87 -6.50 -0.92
C TRP A 113 -4.20 -6.94 -2.35
N ILE A 114 -5.46 -6.82 -2.77
CA ILE A 114 -5.89 -7.10 -4.14
C ILE A 114 -5.35 -6.05 -5.10
N GLU A 115 -5.55 -4.76 -4.78
CA GLU A 115 -5.03 -3.63 -5.57
C GLU A 115 -3.49 -3.67 -5.68
N GLY A 116 -2.82 -4.05 -4.60
CA GLY A 116 -1.36 -4.23 -4.57
C GLY A 116 -0.85 -5.53 -5.21
N GLY A 117 -1.72 -6.37 -5.78
CA GLY A 117 -1.34 -7.61 -6.43
C GLY A 117 -0.72 -8.66 -5.50
N MET A 118 -0.94 -8.55 -4.18
CA MET A 118 -0.44 -9.50 -3.19
C MET A 118 -1.39 -10.69 -3.01
N VAL A 119 -2.67 -10.47 -3.28
CA VAL A 119 -3.75 -11.43 -3.09
C VAL A 119 -4.67 -11.43 -4.31
N LYS A 120 -5.15 -12.60 -4.70
CA LYS A 120 -6.17 -12.79 -5.72
C LYS A 120 -7.46 -13.28 -5.08
N ARG A 121 -8.59 -12.70 -5.49
CA ARG A 121 -9.91 -13.20 -5.11
C ARG A 121 -10.22 -14.49 -5.87
N ARG A 122 -10.66 -15.51 -5.14
CA ARG A 122 -11.18 -16.78 -5.65
C ARG A 122 -12.68 -16.87 -5.37
N ASP A 123 -13.27 -18.02 -5.70
CA ASP A 123 -14.70 -18.24 -5.52
C ASP A 123 -15.11 -18.32 -4.04
N ARG A 124 -16.38 -17.98 -3.79
CA ARG A 124 -17.05 -18.13 -2.47
C ARG A 124 -16.38 -17.38 -1.31
N GLY A 125 -15.76 -16.22 -1.58
CA GLY A 125 -15.16 -15.38 -0.54
C GLY A 125 -13.82 -15.88 -0.03
N MET A 126 -13.16 -16.73 -0.82
CA MET A 126 -11.81 -17.20 -0.58
C MET A 126 -10.79 -16.29 -1.27
N TYR A 127 -9.65 -16.11 -0.61
CA TYR A 127 -8.54 -15.28 -1.08
C TYR A 127 -7.30 -16.14 -1.16
N GLU A 128 -6.50 -15.92 -2.21
CA GLU A 128 -5.25 -16.64 -2.40
C GLU A 128 -4.09 -15.65 -2.45
N ARG A 129 -3.04 -15.91 -1.68
CA ARG A 129 -1.82 -15.12 -1.70
C ARG A 129 -0.98 -15.48 -2.93
N LEU A 130 -0.48 -14.46 -3.63
CA LEU A 130 0.31 -14.61 -4.86
C LEU A 130 1.82 -14.75 -4.60
N LYS A 131 2.26 -14.67 -3.34
CA LYS A 131 3.63 -14.86 -2.86
C LYS A 131 3.71 -15.89 -1.75
#